data_AF-A0A7J9FJY8-F1
#
_entry.id   AF-A0A7J9FJY8-F1
#
_cell.length_a   1.000
_cell.length_b   1.000
_cell.length_c   1.000
_cell.angle_alpha   90.00
_cell.angle_beta   90.00
_cell.angle_gamma   90.00
#
_symmetry.space_group_name_H-M   'P 1'
#
loop_
_entity.id
_entity.type
_entity.pdbx_description
1 polymer ?
#
loop_
_entity_poly.entity_id
_entity_poly.type
_entity_poly.pdbx_seq_one_letter_code
_entity_poly.pdbx_strand_id
1 'polypeptide(L)'
;MAIFQNLQEEDIEWRASWLLPDEVLYRCGDFDWVPLLGIWGAVGYAPLLVLRQYRSRQFVPTTQGLAECEFSYKDDGYKKKAREMTNAWNQTRRMKRLAVGPMTTPEYSEW
;
A
#
# COMPACT_ATOMS: atom_id res chain seq x y z
N MET A 1 2.71 4.97 -33.22
CA MET A 1 3.23 3.69 -32.69
C MET A 1 3.00 3.68 -31.19
N ALA A 2 2.12 2.81 -30.70
CA ALA A 2 1.96 2.61 -29.27
C ALA A 2 2.69 1.32 -28.88
N ILE A 3 3.76 1.47 -28.10
CA ILE A 3 4.75 0.44 -27.75
C ILE A 3 4.12 -0.73 -26.97
N PHE A 4 2.90 -0.55 -26.43
CA PHE A 4 2.26 -1.47 -25.50
C PHE A 4 1.01 -2.17 -26.07
N GLN A 5 0.73 -2.05 -27.37
CA GLN A 5 -0.54 -2.53 -27.96
C GLN A 5 -0.75 -4.06 -27.91
N ASN A 6 0.31 -4.85 -27.72
CA ASN A 6 0.25 -6.32 -27.76
C ASN A 6 0.73 -7.00 -26.47
N LEU A 7 0.96 -6.26 -25.38
CA LEU A 7 1.38 -6.86 -24.11
C LEU A 7 0.25 -7.73 -23.54
N GLN A 8 0.57 -8.97 -23.21
CA GLN A 8 -0.28 -9.84 -22.38
C GLN A 8 0.04 -9.62 -20.89
N GLU A 9 -0.85 -10.06 -20.00
CA GLU A 9 -0.63 -9.94 -18.54
C GLU A 9 0.70 -10.59 -18.10
N GLU A 10 1.06 -11.70 -18.73
CA GLU A 10 2.32 -12.43 -18.54
C GLU A 10 3.58 -11.69 -18.99
N ASP A 11 3.43 -10.71 -19.90
CA ASP A 11 4.54 -9.87 -20.36
C ASP A 11 4.80 -8.66 -19.45
N ILE A 12 3.86 -8.34 -18.54
CA ILE A 12 3.93 -7.15 -17.69
C ILE A 12 4.44 -7.54 -16.30
N GLU A 13 5.65 -7.09 -15.98
CA GLU A 13 6.20 -7.25 -14.64
C GLU A 13 6.10 -5.95 -13.83
N TRP A 14 5.22 -5.94 -12.82
CA TRP A 14 4.99 -4.78 -11.95
C TRP A 14 6.07 -4.58 -10.87
N ARG A 15 7.30 -5.05 -11.11
CA ARG A 15 8.38 -5.04 -10.11
C ARG A 15 9.61 -4.29 -10.60
N ALA A 16 10.38 -3.80 -9.65
CA ALA A 16 11.80 -3.57 -9.85
C ALA A 16 12.55 -4.86 -9.49
N SER A 17 13.28 -5.47 -10.43
CA SER A 17 13.95 -6.78 -10.23
C SER A 17 14.92 -6.80 -9.04
N TRP A 18 15.38 -5.62 -8.62
CA TRP A 18 16.28 -5.40 -7.48
C TRP A 18 15.56 -5.11 -6.15
N LEU A 19 14.25 -4.84 -6.17
CA LEU A 19 13.45 -4.53 -4.98
C LEU A 19 12.64 -5.77 -4.57
N LEU A 20 13.29 -6.69 -3.85
CA LEU A 20 12.64 -7.86 -3.26
C LEU A 20 12.66 -7.78 -1.73
N PRO A 21 11.95 -6.84 -1.10
CA PRO A 21 11.76 -6.90 0.33
C PRO A 21 10.94 -8.16 0.67
N ASP A 22 11.49 -9.01 1.54
CA ASP A 22 10.82 -10.22 2.03
C ASP A 22 9.65 -9.92 2.98
N GLU A 23 9.47 -8.66 3.34
CA GLU A 23 8.44 -8.17 4.23
C GLU A 23 7.70 -6.98 3.63
N VAL A 24 6.38 -6.97 3.84
CA VAL A 24 5.51 -5.85 3.48
C VAL A 24 5.13 -5.13 4.78
N LEU A 25 5.55 -3.88 4.93
CA LEU A 25 4.96 -2.97 5.93
C LEU A 25 3.53 -2.71 5.52
N TYR A 26 2.56 -2.92 6.41
CA TYR A 26 1.14 -2.78 6.05
C TYR A 26 0.29 -2.02 7.07
N ARG A 27 0.75 -1.88 8.31
CA ARG A 27 0.02 -1.21 9.40
C ARG A 27 0.98 -0.39 10.25
N CYS A 28 0.50 0.75 10.74
CA CYS A 28 1.19 1.63 11.69
C CYS A 28 0.23 1.96 12.83
N GLY A 29 0.60 1.62 14.08
CA GLY A 29 -0.30 1.77 15.23
C GLY A 29 -1.63 1.06 14.99
N ASP A 30 -2.71 1.82 15.11
CA ASP A 30 -4.09 1.35 14.90
C ASP A 30 -4.59 1.53 13.45
N PHE A 31 -3.78 2.10 12.55
CA PHE A 31 -4.15 2.27 11.15
C PHE A 31 -3.93 0.98 10.35
N ASP A 32 -4.97 0.47 9.68
CA ASP A 32 -4.89 -0.68 8.76
C ASP A 32 -4.14 -0.38 7.44
N TRP A 33 -3.45 0.74 7.40
CA TRP A 33 -2.68 1.29 6.29
C TRP A 33 -1.49 2.07 6.85
N VAL A 34 -0.60 2.52 5.97
CA VAL A 34 0.65 3.20 6.31
C VAL A 34 0.49 4.71 6.05
N PRO A 35 0.59 5.58 7.08
CA PRO A 35 0.56 7.03 6.87
C PRO A 35 1.87 7.50 6.23
N LEU A 36 1.79 8.11 5.05
CA LEU A 36 2.91 8.73 4.34
C LEU A 36 2.87 10.24 4.56
N LEU A 37 3.78 10.74 5.39
CA LEU A 37 3.97 12.17 5.62
C LEU A 37 4.85 12.75 4.51
N GLY A 38 4.29 13.70 3.75
CA GLY A 38 4.96 14.40 2.68
C GLY A 38 5.28 15.86 3.03
N ILE A 39 5.78 16.60 2.03
CA ILE A 39 6.14 18.02 2.17
C ILE A 39 4.89 18.92 2.30
N TRP A 40 3.76 18.51 1.71
CA TRP A 40 2.53 19.32 1.63
C TRP A 40 1.39 18.86 2.54
N GLY A 41 1.58 17.75 3.25
CA GLY A 41 0.51 17.06 3.95
C GLY A 41 0.83 15.60 4.18
N ALA A 42 -0.19 14.77 4.29
CA ALA A 42 -0.06 13.32 4.40
C ALA A 42 -1.13 12.60 3.60
N VAL A 43 -0.82 11.36 3.22
CA VAL A 43 -1.78 10.42 2.60
C VAL A 43 -1.59 9.04 3.23
N GLY A 44 -2.65 8.26 3.28
CA GLY A 44 -2.63 6.86 3.69
C GLY A 44 -2.36 5.99 2.49
N TYR A 45 -1.42 5.08 2.64
CA TYR A 45 -1.08 4.09 1.64
C TYR A 45 -1.48 2.71 2.17
N ALA A 46 -2.21 1.93 1.38
CA ALA A 46 -2.59 0.55 1.73
C ALA A 46 -1.79 -0.46 0.89
N PRO A 47 -0.56 -0.82 1.29
CA PRO A 47 0.32 -1.78 0.61
C PRO A 47 -0.36 -3.11 0.27
N LEU A 48 -1.35 -3.53 1.08
CA LEU A 48 -2.08 -4.78 0.86
C LEU A 48 -2.93 -4.77 -0.41
N LEU A 49 -3.23 -3.60 -0.99
CA LEU A 49 -3.94 -3.50 -2.27
C LEU A 49 -3.06 -3.84 -3.49
N VAL A 50 -1.74 -3.92 -3.31
CA VAL A 50 -0.77 -4.11 -4.40
C VAL A 50 0.16 -5.31 -4.17
N LEU A 51 -0.31 -6.35 -3.48
CA LEU A 51 0.48 -7.54 -3.15
C LEU A 51 0.97 -8.33 -4.39
N ARG A 52 0.30 -8.17 -5.53
CA ARG A 52 0.78 -8.71 -6.81
C ARG A 52 2.19 -8.19 -7.16
N GLN A 53 2.53 -6.93 -6.83
CA GLN A 53 3.87 -6.36 -7.04
C GLN A 53 4.93 -7.09 -6.20
N TYR A 54 4.51 -7.67 -5.08
CA TYR A 54 5.33 -8.49 -4.20
C TYR A 54 5.24 -9.99 -4.52
N ARG A 55 4.63 -10.41 -5.64
CA ARG A 55 4.38 -11.84 -5.96
C ARG A 55 3.75 -12.61 -4.78
N SER A 56 2.83 -11.95 -4.10
CA SER A 56 2.03 -12.55 -3.03
C SER A 56 0.58 -12.64 -3.46
N ARG A 57 -0.15 -13.59 -2.86
CA ARG A 57 -1.59 -13.73 -3.09
C ARG A 57 -2.31 -12.43 -2.75
N GLN A 58 -3.11 -11.94 -3.69
CA GLN A 58 -3.90 -10.72 -3.55
C GLN A 58 -5.26 -11.03 -2.94
N PHE A 59 -5.69 -10.22 -1.97
CA PHE A 59 -6.98 -10.32 -1.31
C PHE A 59 -7.53 -8.90 -1.07
N VAL A 60 -8.77 -8.79 -0.57
CA VAL A 60 -9.39 -7.50 -0.21
C VAL A 60 -8.98 -7.13 1.22
N PRO A 61 -8.14 -6.09 1.43
CA PRO A 61 -7.75 -5.67 2.77
C PRO A 61 -8.80 -4.75 3.40
N THR A 62 -8.72 -4.57 4.72
CA THR A 62 -9.44 -3.50 5.40
C THR A 62 -8.88 -2.14 4.96
N THR A 63 -9.76 -1.24 4.51
CA THR A 63 -9.43 0.14 4.13
C THR A 63 -10.14 1.17 4.99
N GLN A 64 -10.55 0.79 6.21
CA GLN A 64 -11.25 1.68 7.12
C GLN A 64 -10.39 2.92 7.45
N GLY A 65 -11.01 4.10 7.35
CA GLY A 65 -10.32 5.39 7.56
C GLY A 65 -9.32 5.77 6.47
N LEU A 66 -9.07 4.93 5.45
CA LEU A 66 -8.14 5.24 4.36
C LEU A 66 -8.63 6.43 3.52
N ALA A 67 -9.94 6.61 3.33
CA ALA A 67 -10.45 7.77 2.59
C ALA A 67 -10.31 9.09 3.39
N GLU A 68 -10.19 9.02 4.71
CA GLU A 68 -10.17 10.18 5.62
C GLU A 68 -8.76 10.55 6.07
N CYS A 69 -7.77 9.75 5.69
CA CYS A 69 -6.38 9.91 6.12
C CYS A 69 -5.69 11.13 5.52
N GLU A 70 -6.15 11.60 4.36
CA GLU A 70 -5.50 12.67 3.63
C GLU A 70 -5.72 14.01 4.34
N PHE A 71 -4.66 14.80 4.46
CA PHE A 71 -4.74 16.17 4.92
C PHE A 71 -3.60 17.01 4.36
N SER A 72 -3.80 18.32 4.27
CA SER A 72 -2.75 19.30 4.00
C SER A 72 -2.26 19.98 5.28
N TYR A 73 -1.00 20.44 5.30
CA TYR A 73 -0.49 21.27 6.42
C TYR A 73 -1.18 22.64 6.54
N LYS A 74 -2.01 23.02 5.57
CA LYS A 74 -2.85 24.21 5.63
C LYS A 74 -4.17 23.98 6.38
N ASP A 75 -4.54 22.71 6.62
CA ASP A 75 -5.82 22.37 7.23
C ASP A 75 -5.80 22.63 8.74
N ASP A 76 -6.97 22.95 9.28
CA ASP A 76 -7.13 23.10 10.72
C ASP A 76 -6.85 21.77 11.45
N GLY A 77 -6.11 21.86 12.56
CA GLY A 77 -5.77 20.68 13.35
C GLY A 77 -4.69 19.78 12.74
N TYR A 78 -4.02 20.16 11.65
CA TYR A 78 -2.98 19.34 11.01
C TYR A 78 -1.89 18.85 11.99
N LYS A 79 -1.50 19.68 12.97
CA LYS A 79 -0.46 19.33 13.95
C LYS A 79 -0.84 18.10 14.78
N LYS A 80 -2.13 17.96 15.09
CA LYS A 80 -2.66 16.81 15.83
C LYS A 80 -2.60 15.56 14.94
N LYS A 81 -3.13 15.63 13.72
CA LYS A 81 -3.09 14.53 12.73
C LYS A 81 -1.65 14.08 12.43
N ALA A 82 -0.74 15.02 12.18
CA ALA A 82 0.67 14.74 11.93
C ALA A 82 1.34 14.05 13.13
N ARG A 83 1.05 14.50 14.37
CA ARG A 83 1.56 13.85 15.58
C ARG A 83 1.03 12.43 15.73
N GLU A 84 -0.26 12.20 15.50
CA GLU A 84 -0.87 10.87 15.54
C GLU A 84 -0.21 9.93 14.54
N MET A 85 -0.01 10.38 13.29
CA MET A 85 0.70 9.60 12.27
C MET A 85 2.15 9.31 12.65
N THR A 86 2.91 10.31 13.10
CA THR A 86 4.30 10.11 13.56
C THR A 86 4.36 9.14 14.74
N ASN A 87 3.40 9.20 15.67
CA ASN A 87 3.35 8.26 16.79
C ASN A 87 3.05 6.84 16.33
N ALA A 88 2.17 6.68 15.34
CA ALA A 88 1.84 5.38 14.75
C ALA A 88 3.05 4.71 14.07
N TRP A 89 3.99 5.50 13.54
CA TRP A 89 5.27 4.99 13.00
C TRP A 89 6.16 4.33 14.05
N ASN A 90 5.96 4.59 15.35
CA ASN A 90 6.67 3.86 16.41
C ASN A 90 6.16 2.42 16.59
N GLN A 91 5.03 2.06 15.97
CA GLN A 91 4.39 0.76 16.08
C GLN A 91 4.11 0.19 14.69
N THR A 92 5.16 -0.10 13.93
CA THR A 92 5.03 -0.70 12.61
C THR A 92 4.71 -2.19 12.68
N ARG A 93 3.82 -2.66 11.80
CA ARG A 93 3.59 -4.10 11.60
C ARG A 93 3.93 -4.48 10.17
N ARG A 94 4.72 -5.54 10.08
CA ARG A 94 5.16 -6.13 8.82
C ARG A 94 4.64 -7.56 8.73
N MET A 95 4.38 -8.01 7.52
CA MET A 95 4.09 -9.41 7.25
C MET A 95 5.13 -9.97 6.29
N LYS A 96 5.51 -11.23 6.49
CA LYS A 96 6.33 -11.92 5.52
C LYS A 96 5.56 -12.11 4.22
N ARG A 97 6.27 -11.91 3.12
CA ARG A 97 5.80 -12.24 1.79
C ARG A 97 5.53 -13.75 1.71
N LEU A 98 4.30 -14.12 1.33
CA LEU A 98 3.98 -15.51 1.01
C LEU A 98 4.23 -15.70 -0.48
N ALA A 99 5.32 -16.39 -0.82
CA ALA A 99 5.64 -16.77 -2.20
C ALA A 99 4.67 -17.86 -2.66
N VAL A 100 3.47 -17.43 -3.01
CA VAL A 100 2.49 -18.19 -3.77
C VAL A 100 2.48 -17.50 -5.14
N GLY A 101 2.53 -18.26 -6.23
CA GLY A 101 2.42 -17.67 -7.58
C GLY A 101 1.25 -16.68 -7.66
N PRO A 102 1.30 -15.69 -8.56
CA PRO A 102 0.29 -14.63 -8.65
C PRO A 102 -1.10 -15.26 -8.70
N MET A 103 -1.87 -15.02 -7.65
CA MET A 103 -3.19 -15.60 -7.43
C MET A 103 -4.03 -14.59 -6.65
N THR A 104 -5.26 -14.41 -7.06
CA THR A 104 -6.28 -13.64 -6.35
C THR A 104 -7.14 -14.57 -5.50
N THR A 105 -7.70 -14.06 -4.41
CA THR A 105 -8.83 -14.74 -3.77
C THR A 105 -10.10 -14.51 -4.60
N PRO A 106 -11.10 -15.41 -4.57
CA PRO A 106 -12.31 -15.29 -5.38
C PRO A 106 -13.09 -13.98 -5.20
N GLU A 107 -12.92 -13.33 -4.05
CA GLU A 107 -13.57 -12.06 -3.70
C GLU A 107 -12.86 -10.84 -4.30
N TYR A 108 -11.66 -11.01 -4.83
CA TYR A 108 -10.88 -9.93 -5.43
C TYR A 108 -11.13 -9.87 -6.93
N SER A 109 -11.93 -8.87 -7.35
CA SER A 109 -12.21 -8.63 -8.78
C SER A 109 -10.94 -8.23 -9.52
N GLU A 110 -10.60 -8.98 -10.56
CA GLU A 110 -9.53 -8.63 -11.49
C GLU A 110 -10.05 -7.56 -12.47
N TRP A 111 -9.22 -6.55 -12.74
CA TRP A 111 -9.53 -5.42 -13.61
C TRP A 111 -8.70 -5.47 -14.89
#